data_AF-A0A357ZJ74-F1
#
_entry.id   AF-A0A357ZJ74-F1
#
_cell.length_a   1.000
_cell.length_b   1.000
_cell.length_c   1.000
_cell.angle_alpha   90.00
_cell.angle_beta   90.00
_cell.angle_gamma   90.00
#
_symmetry.space_group_name_H-M   'P 1'
#
loop_
_entity.id
_entity.type
_entity.pdbx_description
1 polymer ?
#
loop_
_entity_poly.entity_id
_entity_poly.type
_entity_poly.pdbx_seq_one_letter_code
_entity_poly.pdbx_strand_id
1 'polypeptide(L)'
;LARRPDLGAAEARLRASLADADAARLNLYPRLPLTGSFGGNNEELSRVLANPVASLGAGLVLPFIDWRQLRRQAAISEADYQIAVLTFRQSLYQALSEVETCLSAAKKLKKQGEQLGVMLDAARRSEALYETRYLAGAVPLQSWLDAQERRRQAEISLIENRLAQLLNQTDLAKALGGGVPQQAQDARGGDW
;
A
#
# COMPACT_ATOMS: atom_id res chain seq x y z
N LEU A 1 8.18 -0.35 -3.17
CA LEU A 1 7.17 -1.13 -2.41
C LEU A 1 7.25 -0.93 -0.91
N ALA A 2 8.42 -1.03 -0.26
CA ALA A 2 8.53 -0.79 1.20
C ALA A 2 8.11 0.63 1.67
N ARG A 3 7.96 1.58 0.75
CA ARG A 3 7.46 2.94 1.03
C ARG A 3 5.93 3.06 0.94
N ARG A 4 5.22 1.99 0.58
CA ARG A 4 3.76 2.03 0.42
C ARG A 4 3.10 1.99 1.82
N PRO A 5 2.26 2.97 2.17
CA PRO A 5 1.71 3.10 3.53
C PRO A 5 0.76 1.96 3.89
N ASP A 6 0.05 1.38 2.93
CA ASP A 6 -0.81 0.21 3.09
C ASP A 6 -0.01 -1.05 3.44
N LEU A 7 1.12 -1.30 2.77
CA LEU A 7 2.05 -2.38 3.10
C LEU A 7 2.69 -2.18 4.47
N GLY A 8 3.12 -0.96 4.80
CA GLY A 8 3.66 -0.64 6.12
C GLY A 8 2.65 -0.88 7.26
N ALA A 9 1.39 -0.51 7.05
CA ALA A 9 0.32 -0.80 8.00
C ALA A 9 0.04 -2.30 8.16
N ALA A 10 0.08 -3.07 7.06
CA ALA A 10 -0.07 -4.53 7.10
C ALA A 10 1.11 -5.20 7.84
N GLU A 11 2.33 -4.74 7.61
CA GLU A 11 3.53 -5.23 8.30
C GLU A 11 3.50 -4.92 9.80
N ALA A 12 3.06 -3.72 10.19
CA ALA A 12 2.90 -3.35 11.59
C ALA A 12 1.85 -4.23 12.31
N ARG A 13 0.72 -4.52 11.65
CA ARG A 13 -0.31 -5.45 12.18
C ARG A 13 0.23 -6.87 12.32
N LEU A 14 1.02 -7.34 11.35
CA LEU A 14 1.67 -8.64 11.43
C LEU A 14 2.60 -8.73 12.64
N ARG A 15 3.46 -7.71 12.85
CA ARG A 15 4.33 -7.64 14.05
C ARG A 15 3.53 -7.62 15.36
N ALA A 16 2.43 -6.87 15.41
CA ALA A 16 1.57 -6.84 16.59
C ALA A 16 0.97 -8.23 16.89
N SER A 17 0.41 -8.90 15.87
CA SER A 17 -0.17 -10.24 16.04
C SER A 17 0.83 -11.29 16.48
N LEU A 18 2.10 -11.17 16.04
CA LEU A 18 3.18 -12.04 16.51
C LEU A 18 3.46 -11.83 18.01
N ALA A 19 3.55 -10.56 18.43
CA ALA A 19 3.77 -10.22 19.83
C ALA A 19 2.60 -10.67 20.73
N ASP A 20 1.36 -10.57 20.25
CA ASP A 20 0.17 -11.06 20.96
C ASP A 20 0.17 -12.59 21.10
N ALA A 21 0.59 -13.32 20.06
CA ALA A 21 0.75 -14.77 20.12
C ALA A 21 1.81 -15.20 21.14
N ASP A 22 2.95 -14.50 21.19
CA ASP A 22 4.00 -14.76 22.19
C ASP A 22 3.51 -14.45 23.61
N ALA A 23 2.78 -13.35 23.80
CA ALA A 23 2.18 -13.00 25.10
C ALA A 23 1.14 -14.03 25.55
N ALA A 24 0.30 -14.53 24.64
CA ALA A 24 -0.69 -15.56 24.94
C ALA A 24 -0.04 -16.90 25.31
N ARG A 25 1.10 -17.26 24.67
CA ARG A 25 1.90 -18.43 25.05
C ARG A 25 2.53 -18.26 26.44
N LEU A 26 3.06 -17.08 26.76
CA LEU A 26 3.63 -16.79 28.08
C LEU A 26 2.60 -16.86 29.21
N ASN A 27 1.32 -16.57 28.94
CA ASN A 27 0.23 -16.72 29.91
C ASN A 27 -0.08 -18.18 30.28
N LEU A 28 0.46 -19.17 29.56
CA LEU A 28 0.43 -20.58 29.99
C LEU A 28 1.39 -20.84 31.15
N TYR A 29 2.37 -19.97 31.39
CA TYR A 29 3.28 -20.12 32.52
C TYR A 29 2.76 -19.32 33.73
N PRO A 30 2.92 -19.85 34.96
CA PRO A 30 2.54 -19.13 36.16
C PRO A 30 3.34 -17.84 36.26
N ARG A 31 2.64 -16.73 36.54
CA ARG A 31 3.28 -15.44 36.80
C ARG A 31 3.90 -15.51 38.19
N LEU A 32 5.19 -15.21 38.29
CA LEU A 32 5.88 -15.01 39.57
C LEU A 32 5.91 -13.49 39.83
N PRO A 33 4.91 -12.91 40.53
CA PRO A 33 5.01 -11.53 40.93
C PRO A 33 6.17 -11.42 41.93
N LEU A 34 7.22 -10.68 41.56
CA LEU A 34 8.28 -10.27 42.47
C LEU A 34 7.71 -9.22 43.44
N THR A 35 6.81 -9.62 44.34
CA THR A 35 6.42 -8.80 45.49
C THR A 35 7.53 -8.87 46.52
N GLY A 36 8.60 -8.14 46.28
CA GLY A 36 9.53 -7.76 47.33
C GLY A 36 8.85 -6.69 48.18
N SER A 37 8.20 -7.09 49.28
CA SER A 37 7.76 -6.14 50.30
C SER A 37 9.01 -5.53 50.95
N PHE A 38 9.49 -4.43 50.40
CA PHE A 38 10.49 -3.57 51.05
C PHE A 38 9.75 -2.50 51.85
N GLY A 39 8.98 -2.94 52.86
CA GLY A 39 8.28 -2.11 53.82
C GLY A 39 8.40 -2.77 55.19
N GLY A 40 9.23 -2.20 56.06
CA GLY A 40 9.71 -2.84 57.27
C GLY A 40 8.60 -3.23 58.25
N ASN A 41 8.64 -4.49 58.70
CA ASN A 41 8.19 -4.95 60.02
C ASN A 41 8.98 -6.24 60.33
N ASN A 42 9.84 -6.18 61.35
CA ASN A 42 10.82 -7.22 61.71
C ASN A 42 10.20 -8.59 62.07
N GLU A 43 8.91 -8.65 62.40
CA GLU A 43 8.23 -9.88 62.80
C GLU A 43 7.89 -10.81 61.63
N GLU A 44 7.53 -10.26 60.48
CA GLU A 44 7.20 -11.02 59.26
C GLU A 44 8.43 -11.76 58.71
N LEU A 45 9.61 -11.13 58.74
CA LEU A 45 10.85 -11.72 58.26
C LEU A 45 11.28 -12.96 59.07
N SER A 46 11.05 -12.94 60.40
CA SER A 46 11.37 -14.07 61.28
C SER A 46 10.48 -15.28 61.01
N ARG A 47 9.20 -15.06 60.64
CA ARG A 47 8.26 -16.12 60.30
C ARG A 47 8.56 -16.76 58.94
N VAL A 48 9.02 -15.96 57.97
CA VAL A 48 9.44 -16.45 56.64
C VAL A 48 10.71 -17.31 56.71
N LEU A 49 11.69 -16.90 57.52
CA LEU A 49 12.93 -17.68 57.74
C LEU A 49 12.68 -18.95 58.57
N ALA A 50 11.73 -18.93 59.51
CA ALA A 50 11.40 -20.09 60.33
C ALA A 50 10.60 -21.17 59.57
N ASN A 51 9.83 -20.79 58.54
CA ASN A 51 9.05 -21.75 57.77
C ASN A 51 8.85 -21.30 56.30
N PRO A 52 9.89 -21.41 55.46
CA PRO A 52 9.85 -20.92 54.07
C PRO A 52 8.78 -21.62 53.22
N VAL A 53 8.37 -22.83 53.61
CA VAL A 53 7.33 -23.62 52.95
C VAL A 53 5.94 -23.01 53.16
N ALA A 54 5.66 -22.44 54.34
CA ALA A 54 4.37 -21.83 54.67
C ALA A 54 4.20 -20.45 54.04
N SER A 55 5.26 -19.65 53.94
CA SER A 55 5.24 -18.34 53.28
C SER A 55 5.08 -18.43 51.76
N LEU A 56 5.61 -19.49 51.14
CA LEU A 56 5.36 -19.79 49.72
C LEU A 56 3.88 -20.16 49.48
N GLY A 57 3.20 -20.77 50.48
CA GLY A 57 1.80 -21.16 50.39
C GLY A 57 0.80 -19.99 50.48
N ALA A 58 1.14 -18.90 51.19
CA ALA A 58 0.23 -17.77 51.39
C ALA A 58 0.14 -16.80 50.19
N GLY A 59 1.18 -16.74 49.33
CA GLY A 59 1.20 -15.91 48.11
C GLY A 59 0.70 -16.63 46.86
N LEU A 60 0.64 -17.97 46.87
CA LEU A 60 0.14 -18.79 45.77
C LEU A 60 -1.38 -18.98 45.90
N VAL A 61 -2.13 -17.88 45.84
CA VAL A 61 -3.52 -17.98 45.41
C VAL A 61 -3.45 -18.37 43.93
N LEU A 62 -3.65 -19.65 43.65
CA LEU A 62 -3.93 -20.16 42.32
C LEU A 62 -5.45 -20.07 42.15
N PRO A 63 -6.03 -18.93 41.74
CA PRO A 63 -7.43 -18.93 41.38
C PRO A 63 -7.53 -19.87 40.18
N PHE A 64 -8.27 -20.96 40.36
CA PHE A 64 -8.69 -21.96 39.37
C PHE A 64 -8.22 -21.63 37.96
N ILE A 65 -6.99 -22.07 37.63
CA ILE A 65 -6.41 -21.79 36.31
C ILE A 65 -7.28 -22.52 35.29
N ASP A 66 -8.06 -21.76 34.54
CA ASP A 66 -8.93 -22.32 33.50
C ASP A 66 -8.08 -22.67 32.27
N TRP A 67 -7.34 -23.78 32.38
CA TRP A 67 -6.35 -24.23 31.40
C TRP A 67 -6.95 -24.41 30.01
N ARG A 68 -8.24 -24.74 29.94
CA ARG A 68 -9.00 -24.83 28.69
C ARG A 68 -9.21 -23.45 28.07
N GLN A 69 -9.44 -22.42 28.87
CA GLN A 69 -9.54 -21.05 28.40
C GLN A 69 -8.18 -20.52 27.92
N LEU A 70 -7.11 -20.74 28.69
CA LEU A 70 -5.75 -20.29 28.30
C LEU A 70 -5.25 -20.96 27.00
N ARG A 71 -5.45 -22.28 26.85
CA ARG A 71 -5.10 -22.98 25.60
C ARG A 71 -5.93 -22.50 24.41
N ARG A 72 -7.22 -22.18 24.61
CA ARG A 72 -8.06 -21.57 23.55
C ARG A 72 -7.57 -20.19 23.17
N GLN A 73 -7.20 -19.35 24.15
CA GLN A 73 -6.68 -18.01 23.89
C GLN A 73 -5.36 -18.06 23.08
N ALA A 74 -4.46 -18.98 23.42
CA ALA A 74 -3.23 -19.20 22.65
C ALA A 74 -3.52 -19.68 21.22
N ALA A 75 -4.48 -20.59 21.04
CA ALA A 75 -4.89 -21.05 19.72
C ALA A 75 -5.54 -19.93 18.87
N ILE A 76 -6.35 -19.06 19.48
CA ILE A 76 -6.94 -17.89 18.83
C ILE A 76 -5.82 -16.95 18.37
N SER A 77 -4.86 -16.61 19.25
CA SER A 77 -3.76 -15.71 18.89
C SER A 77 -2.86 -16.26 17.77
N GLU A 78 -2.67 -17.58 17.71
CA GLU A 78 -1.95 -18.22 16.61
C GLU A 78 -2.73 -18.11 15.29
N ALA A 79 -4.05 -18.32 15.33
CA ALA A 79 -4.92 -18.16 14.17
C ALA A 79 -4.93 -16.69 13.69
N ASP A 80 -5.00 -15.73 14.61
CA ASP A 80 -4.94 -14.29 14.29
C ASP A 80 -3.60 -13.92 13.63
N TYR A 81 -2.48 -14.46 14.11
CA TYR A 81 -1.18 -14.32 13.45
C TYR A 81 -1.19 -14.89 12.01
N GLN A 82 -1.75 -16.08 11.81
CA GLN A 82 -1.87 -16.67 10.46
C GLN A 82 -2.75 -15.81 9.53
N ILE A 83 -3.85 -15.27 10.04
CA ILE A 83 -4.69 -14.31 9.30
C ILE A 83 -3.90 -13.06 8.92
N ALA A 84 -3.10 -12.51 9.84
CA ALA A 84 -2.25 -11.34 9.57
C ALA A 84 -1.19 -11.63 8.50
N VAL A 85 -0.57 -12.82 8.52
CA VAL A 85 0.37 -13.27 7.47
C VAL A 85 -0.30 -13.31 6.11
N LEU A 86 -1.49 -13.92 6.02
CA LEU A 86 -2.25 -14.01 4.76
C LEU A 86 -2.65 -12.63 4.25
N THR A 87 -3.10 -11.75 5.15
CA THR A 87 -3.49 -10.37 4.83
C THR A 87 -2.31 -9.58 4.29
N PHE A 88 -1.12 -9.72 4.89
CA PHE A 88 0.11 -9.10 4.40
C PHE A 88 0.53 -9.64 3.01
N ARG A 89 0.44 -10.96 2.80
CA ARG A 89 0.72 -11.55 1.48
C ARG A 89 -0.24 -11.04 0.41
N GLN A 90 -1.52 -10.94 0.74
CA GLN A 90 -2.54 -10.43 -0.18
C GLN A 90 -2.27 -8.97 -0.56
N SER A 91 -1.95 -8.10 0.42
CA SER A 91 -1.63 -6.70 0.13
C SER A 91 -0.36 -6.55 -0.70
N LEU A 92 0.64 -7.41 -0.48
CA LEU A 92 1.86 -7.44 -1.28
C LEU A 92 1.58 -7.83 -2.74
N TYR A 93 0.80 -8.89 -2.97
CA TYR A 93 0.45 -9.31 -4.33
C TYR A 93 -0.41 -8.28 -5.05
N GLN A 94 -1.34 -7.66 -4.34
CA GLN A 94 -2.13 -6.56 -4.89
C GLN A 94 -1.22 -5.39 -5.31
N ALA A 95 -0.26 -5.01 -4.45
CA ALA A 95 0.66 -3.93 -4.77
C ALA A 95 1.54 -4.23 -6.00
N LEU A 96 2.01 -5.47 -6.14
CA LEU A 96 2.75 -5.92 -7.32
C LEU A 96 1.89 -5.88 -8.59
N SER A 97 0.67 -6.38 -8.51
CA SER A 97 -0.29 -6.37 -9.62
C SER A 97 -0.61 -4.96 -10.10
N GLU A 98 -0.76 -4.00 -9.18
CA GLU A 98 -1.01 -2.60 -9.51
C GLU A 98 0.18 -1.97 -10.26
N VAL A 99 1.42 -2.24 -9.82
CA VAL A 99 2.64 -1.77 -10.51
C VAL A 99 2.74 -2.38 -11.91
N GLU A 100 2.50 -3.69 -12.04
CA GLU A 100 2.53 -4.39 -13.33
C GLU A 100 1.48 -3.83 -14.28
N THR A 101 0.27 -3.56 -13.78
CA THR A 101 -0.82 -2.95 -14.55
C THR A 101 -0.40 -1.58 -15.09
N CYS A 102 0.19 -0.71 -14.25
CA CYS A 102 0.68 0.61 -14.67
C CYS A 102 1.82 0.53 -15.69
N LEU A 103 2.75 -0.43 -15.54
CA LEU A 103 3.85 -0.63 -16.49
C LEU A 103 3.34 -1.16 -17.84
N SER A 104 2.37 -2.08 -17.82
CA SER A 104 1.72 -2.60 -19.01
C SER A 104 0.95 -1.51 -19.74
N ALA A 105 0.18 -0.70 -19.00
CA ALA A 105 -0.54 0.46 -19.53
C ALA A 105 0.42 1.48 -20.14
N ALA A 106 1.55 1.79 -19.50
CA ALA A 106 2.56 2.71 -20.04
C ALA A 106 3.04 2.29 -21.44
N LYS A 107 3.38 1.01 -21.61
CA LYS A 107 3.82 0.46 -22.91
C LYS A 107 2.72 0.54 -23.96
N LYS A 108 1.50 0.18 -23.61
CA LYS A 108 0.34 0.21 -24.52
C LYS A 108 -0.01 1.64 -24.95
N LEU A 109 -0.07 2.57 -23.99
CA LEU A 109 -0.39 3.97 -24.24
C LEU A 109 0.66 4.63 -25.12
N LYS A 110 1.95 4.33 -24.90
CA LYS A 110 3.04 4.82 -25.77
C LYS A 110 2.84 4.35 -27.22
N LYS A 111 2.64 3.05 -27.42
CA LYS A 111 2.40 2.47 -28.76
C LYS A 111 1.14 3.05 -29.42
N GLN A 112 0.07 3.25 -28.65
CA GLN A 112 -1.15 3.88 -29.13
C GLN A 112 -0.90 5.33 -29.56
N GLY A 113 -0.13 6.10 -28.78
CA GLY A 113 0.24 7.47 -29.12
C GLY A 113 1.04 7.56 -30.43
N GLU A 114 1.96 6.62 -30.68
CA GLU A 114 2.69 6.53 -31.95
C GLU A 114 1.73 6.32 -33.14
N GLN A 115 0.77 5.40 -33.03
CA GLN A 115 -0.23 5.15 -34.07
C GLN A 115 -1.16 6.35 -34.29
N LEU A 116 -1.61 7.00 -33.20
CA LEU A 116 -2.42 8.21 -33.28
C LEU A 116 -1.66 9.37 -33.93
N GLY A 117 -0.35 9.47 -33.72
CA GLY A 117 0.51 10.41 -34.43
C GLY A 117 0.48 10.18 -35.94
N VAL A 118 0.63 8.92 -36.38
CA VAL A 118 0.54 8.56 -37.80
C VAL A 118 -0.85 8.87 -38.37
N MET A 119 -1.92 8.60 -37.62
CA MET A 119 -3.29 8.94 -38.03
C MET A 119 -3.50 10.45 -38.20
N LEU A 120 -2.97 11.26 -37.28
CA LEU A 120 -3.04 12.71 -37.37
C LEU A 120 -2.29 13.24 -38.60
N ASP A 121 -1.10 12.73 -38.86
CA ASP A 121 -0.33 13.13 -40.05
C ASP A 121 -1.04 12.76 -41.35
N ALA A 122 -1.68 11.59 -41.40
CA ALA A 122 -2.50 11.19 -42.54
C ALA A 122 -3.73 12.11 -42.71
N ALA A 123 -4.41 12.45 -41.62
CA ALA A 123 -5.56 13.35 -41.64
C ALA A 123 -5.18 14.77 -42.13
N ARG A 124 -4.02 15.29 -41.68
CA ARG A 124 -3.47 16.58 -42.15
C ARG A 124 -3.21 16.60 -43.65
N ARG A 125 -2.60 15.53 -44.19
CA ARG A 125 -2.37 15.40 -45.64
C ARG A 125 -3.68 15.32 -46.41
N SER A 126 -4.66 14.59 -45.88
CA SER A 126 -5.99 14.49 -46.48
C SER A 126 -6.68 15.85 -46.54
N GLU A 127 -6.66 16.62 -45.45
CA GLU A 127 -7.24 17.97 -45.42
C GLU A 127 -6.60 18.89 -46.46
N ALA A 128 -5.27 18.93 -46.54
CA ALA A 128 -4.57 19.75 -47.52
C ALA A 128 -4.93 19.38 -48.98
N LEU A 129 -5.16 18.09 -49.25
CA LEU A 129 -5.62 17.63 -50.56
C LEU A 129 -7.05 18.11 -50.87
N TYR A 130 -7.97 18.01 -49.90
CA TYR A 130 -9.34 18.47 -50.08
C TYR A 130 -9.44 20.00 -50.17
N GLU A 131 -8.60 20.72 -49.43
CA GLU A 131 -8.45 22.17 -49.55
C GLU A 131 -8.05 22.56 -50.98
N THR A 132 -7.00 21.93 -51.51
CA THR A 132 -6.52 22.18 -52.89
C THR A 132 -7.61 21.90 -53.92
N ARG A 133 -8.32 20.77 -53.78
CA ARG A 133 -9.41 20.40 -54.70
C ARG A 133 -10.60 21.36 -54.61
N TYR A 134 -10.91 21.86 -53.41
CA TYR A 134 -11.98 22.84 -53.20
C TYR A 134 -11.62 24.18 -53.85
N LEU A 135 -10.41 24.67 -53.65
CA LEU A 135 -9.92 25.90 -54.28
C LEU A 135 -9.89 25.80 -55.81
N ALA A 136 -9.65 24.60 -56.35
CA ALA A 136 -9.74 24.32 -57.78
C ALA A 136 -11.18 24.11 -58.30
N GLY A 137 -12.19 24.17 -57.43
CA GLY A 137 -13.60 23.93 -57.79
C GLY A 137 -13.96 22.48 -58.09
N ALA A 138 -13.09 21.51 -57.78
CA ALA A 138 -13.26 20.10 -58.10
C ALA A 138 -14.13 19.33 -57.08
N VAL A 139 -14.31 19.86 -55.87
CA VAL A 139 -15.13 19.27 -54.81
C VAL A 139 -15.93 20.35 -54.07
N PRO A 140 -17.10 20.01 -53.48
CA PRO A 140 -17.86 20.97 -52.68
C PRO A 140 -17.15 21.30 -51.35
N LEU A 141 -17.45 22.48 -50.78
CA LEU A 141 -16.92 22.94 -49.49
C LEU A 141 -17.10 21.91 -48.36
N GLN A 142 -18.24 21.21 -48.35
CA GLN A 142 -18.54 20.18 -47.36
C GLN A 142 -17.45 19.10 -47.28
N SER A 143 -16.87 18.68 -48.40
CA SER A 143 -15.80 17.67 -48.40
C SER A 143 -14.52 18.16 -47.71
N TRP A 144 -14.21 19.46 -47.79
CA TRP A 144 -13.09 20.03 -47.05
C TRP A 144 -13.40 20.16 -45.56
N LEU A 145 -14.61 20.58 -45.19
CA LEU A 145 -15.04 20.64 -43.78
C LEU A 145 -15.05 19.26 -43.11
N ASP A 146 -15.49 18.22 -43.82
CA ASP A 146 -15.43 16.85 -43.33
C ASP A 146 -13.98 16.38 -43.09
N ALA A 147 -13.05 16.79 -43.97
CA ALA A 147 -11.62 16.49 -43.79
C ALA A 147 -11.02 17.24 -42.60
N GLN A 148 -11.37 18.52 -42.40
CA GLN A 148 -10.99 19.30 -41.21
C GLN A 148 -11.51 18.64 -39.93
N GLU A 149 -12.75 18.18 -39.93
CA GLU A 149 -13.33 17.52 -38.77
C GLU A 149 -12.59 16.22 -38.45
N ARG A 150 -12.27 15.40 -39.46
CA ARG A 150 -11.44 14.20 -39.26
C ARG A 150 -10.07 14.52 -38.68
N ARG A 151 -9.40 15.60 -39.12
CA ARG A 151 -8.13 16.04 -38.51
C ARG A 151 -8.33 16.43 -37.06
N ARG A 152 -9.34 17.23 -36.74
CA ARG A 152 -9.64 17.65 -35.35
C ARG A 152 -9.90 16.46 -34.44
N GLN A 153 -10.68 15.47 -34.89
CA GLN A 153 -10.93 14.24 -34.14
C GLN A 153 -9.63 13.46 -33.88
N ALA A 154 -8.75 13.33 -34.88
CA ALA A 154 -7.44 12.70 -34.70
C ALA A 154 -6.54 13.46 -33.70
N GLU A 155 -6.58 14.80 -33.74
CA GLU A 155 -5.88 15.67 -32.78
C GLU A 155 -6.38 15.47 -31.35
N ILE A 156 -7.71 15.44 -31.15
CA ILE A 156 -8.34 15.18 -29.85
C ILE A 156 -7.90 13.82 -29.32
N SER A 157 -8.01 12.75 -30.12
CA SER A 157 -7.60 11.41 -29.70
C SER A 157 -6.13 11.34 -29.27
N LEU A 158 -5.23 12.04 -29.97
CA LEU A 158 -3.81 12.09 -29.60
C LEU A 158 -3.60 12.83 -28.26
N ILE A 159 -4.32 13.93 -28.03
CA ILE A 159 -4.26 14.68 -26.76
C ILE A 159 -4.82 13.86 -25.60
N GLU A 160 -5.93 13.16 -25.79
CA GLU A 160 -6.51 12.26 -24.79
C GLU A 160 -5.53 11.13 -24.43
N ASN A 161 -4.85 10.54 -25.43
CA ASN A 161 -3.81 9.56 -25.16
C ASN A 161 -2.63 10.14 -24.37
N ARG A 162 -2.20 11.37 -24.66
CA ARG A 162 -1.16 12.07 -23.88
C ARG A 162 -1.60 12.29 -22.44
N LEU A 163 -2.85 12.70 -22.22
CA LEU A 163 -3.42 12.83 -20.88
C LEU A 163 -3.40 11.48 -20.14
N ALA A 164 -3.83 10.40 -20.80
CA ALA A 164 -3.80 9.06 -20.22
C ALA A 164 -2.38 8.61 -19.86
N GLN A 165 -1.37 8.94 -20.67
CA GLN A 165 0.04 8.68 -20.33
C GLN A 165 0.47 9.41 -19.05
N LEU A 166 0.10 10.69 -18.89
CA LEU A 166 0.43 11.48 -17.71
C LEU A 166 -0.27 10.94 -16.46
N LEU A 167 -1.56 10.61 -16.56
CA LEU A 167 -2.30 9.99 -15.46
C LEU A 167 -1.65 8.67 -15.03
N ASN A 168 -1.30 7.81 -15.98
CA ASN A 168 -0.62 6.55 -15.69
C ASN A 168 0.76 6.74 -15.02
N GLN A 169 1.49 7.82 -15.34
CA GLN A 169 2.73 8.16 -14.63
C GLN A 169 2.45 8.51 -13.16
N THR A 170 1.38 9.26 -12.89
CA THR A 170 0.99 9.58 -11.51
C THR A 170 0.53 8.34 -10.75
N ASP A 171 -0.17 7.41 -11.41
CA ASP A 171 -0.62 6.16 -10.79
C ASP A 171 0.54 5.21 -10.53
N LEU A 172 1.53 5.14 -11.44
CA LEU A 172 2.76 4.40 -11.19
C LEU A 172 3.53 4.97 -9.99
N ALA A 173 3.62 6.30 -9.87
CA ALA A 173 4.26 6.95 -8.73
C ALA A 173 3.55 6.62 -7.40
N LYS A 174 2.21 6.60 -7.40
CA LYS A 174 1.40 6.15 -6.25
C LYS A 174 1.65 4.68 -5.92
N ALA A 175 1.58 3.79 -6.92
CA ALA A 175 1.75 2.35 -6.76
C ALA A 175 3.15 1.98 -6.23
N LEU A 176 4.18 2.77 -6.55
CA LEU A 176 5.54 2.57 -6.03
C LEU A 176 5.74 3.06 -4.58
N GLY A 177 4.78 3.80 -4.03
CA GLY A 177 4.82 4.36 -2.68
C GLY A 177 5.14 5.86 -2.63
N GLY A 178 4.62 6.65 -3.57
CA GLY A 178 4.68 8.11 -3.51
C GLY A 178 6.04 8.69 -3.88
N GLY A 179 6.68 8.16 -4.92
CA GLY A 179 7.93 8.72 -5.44
C GLY A 179 7.70 10.10 -6.08
N VAL A 180 7.62 11.15 -5.27
CA VAL A 180 8.03 12.47 -5.72
C VAL A 180 9.54 12.53 -5.46
N PRO A 181 10.40 12.64 -6.49
CA PRO A 181 11.75 13.12 -6.25
C PRO A 181 11.60 14.51 -5.63
N GLN A 182 11.96 14.62 -4.36
CA GLN A 182 12.12 15.87 -3.61
C GLN A 182 13.30 16.67 -4.22
N GLN A 183 13.25 17.01 -5.51
CA GLN A 183 14.28 17.78 -6.21
C GLN A 183 13.77 19.15 -6.68
N ALA A 184 12.51 19.50 -6.42
CA ALA A 184 11.93 20.79 -6.84
C ALA A 184 11.73 21.81 -5.71
N GLN A 185 12.04 21.48 -4.45
CA GLN A 185 11.87 22.40 -3.30
C GLN A 185 13.17 23.05 -2.82
N ASP A 186 14.35 22.51 -3.14
CA ASP A 186 15.63 23.10 -2.70
C ASP A 186 16.17 24.21 -3.64
N ALA A 187 15.55 24.42 -4.82
CA ALA A 187 16.02 25.42 -5.80
C ALA A 187 15.32 26.80 -5.69
N ARG A 188 14.48 27.03 -4.66
CA ARG A 188 13.80 28.34 -4.45
C ARG A 188 13.99 28.93 -3.05
N GLY A 189 14.91 28.38 -2.24
CA GLY A 189 15.09 28.76 -0.84
C GLY A 189 16.37 29.52 -0.50
N GLY A 190 17.26 29.78 -1.46
CA GLY A 190 18.53 30.47 -1.22
C GLY A 190 18.75 31.58 -2.21
N ASP A 191 18.25 32.76 -1.88
CA ASP A 191 18.85 34.06 -2.21
C ASP A 191 18.05 35.13 -1.42
N TRP A 192 18.48 35.33 -0.17
CA TRP A 192 18.31 36.57 0.60
C TRP A 192 19.72 37.09 0.92
#